data_AF-A0A0J6HG65-F1
#
_entry.id   AF-A0A0J6HG65-F1
#
_cell.length_a   1.000
_cell.length_b   1.000
_cell.length_c   1.000
_cell.angle_alpha   90.00
_cell.angle_beta   90.00
_cell.angle_gamma   90.00
#
_symmetry.space_group_name_H-M   'P 1'
#
loop_
_entity.id
_entity.type
_entity.pdbx_description
1 polymer ?
#
loop_
_entity_poly.entity_id
_entity_poly.type
_entity_poly.pdbx_seq_one_letter_code
_entity_poly.pdbx_strand_id
1 'polypeptide(L)'
;MKTKYQIALENGELPELFKGSGQYFWRDPDWGVHLYINNWQGLCGFLQSKSDPNKTLELSFAEYLHSLKNEYNDAESLISNISSYYSMRKDYEFMSNSNYDLIEQSNNGEKTIIGRLFRLLRNEYATQSIGKPVITLDVLLSRIRNNGCSIDLEKL
;
A
#
# COMPACT_ATOMS: atom_id res chain seq x y z
N MET A 1 1.06 7.22 -23.19
CA MET A 1 1.83 6.05 -22.70
C MET A 1 1.03 5.40 -21.58
N LYS A 2 0.98 4.06 -21.50
CA LYS A 2 0.29 3.36 -20.40
C LYS A 2 1.07 3.53 -19.09
N THR A 3 0.38 3.71 -17.98
CA THR A 3 1.02 3.66 -16.66
C THR A 3 1.37 2.21 -16.29
N LYS A 4 2.27 2.02 -15.33
CA LYS A 4 2.58 0.68 -14.82
C LYS A 4 1.34 -0.03 -14.24
N TYR A 5 0.42 0.72 -13.61
CA TYR A 5 -0.86 0.18 -13.16
C TYR A 5 -1.69 -0.39 -14.31
N GLN A 6 -1.76 0.32 -15.45
CA GLN A 6 -2.49 -0.18 -16.62
C GLN A 6 -1.87 -1.46 -17.18
N ILE A 7 -0.53 -1.53 -17.22
CA ILE A 7 0.18 -2.73 -17.68
C ILE A 7 -0.12 -3.91 -16.74
N ALA A 8 -0.04 -3.68 -15.43
CA ALA A 8 -0.35 -4.69 -14.42
C ALA A 8 -1.80 -5.19 -14.52
N LEU A 9 -2.75 -4.27 -14.68
CA LEU A 9 -4.16 -4.60 -14.85
C LEU A 9 -4.41 -5.45 -16.10
N GLU A 10 -3.77 -5.14 -17.22
CA GLU A 10 -3.93 -5.88 -18.48
C GLU A 10 -3.29 -7.28 -18.44
N ASN A 11 -2.23 -7.45 -17.65
CA ASN A 11 -1.49 -8.71 -17.53
C ASN A 11 -1.96 -9.60 -16.37
N GLY A 12 -2.83 -9.11 -15.49
CA GLY A 12 -3.18 -9.81 -14.25
C GLY A 12 -2.04 -9.84 -13.23
N GLU A 13 -1.25 -8.77 -13.16
CA GLU A 13 -0.04 -8.63 -12.34
C GLU A 13 -0.18 -7.52 -11.28
N LEU A 14 -1.40 -7.26 -10.81
CA LEU A 14 -1.65 -6.26 -9.75
C LEU A 14 -0.88 -6.61 -8.46
N PRO A 15 -0.80 -7.88 -8.00
CA PRO A 15 0.05 -8.26 -6.88
C PRO A 15 1.50 -7.79 -7.04
N GLU A 16 2.11 -8.01 -8.20
CA GLU A 16 3.49 -7.63 -8.48
C GLU A 16 3.67 -6.10 -8.51
N LEU A 17 2.66 -5.36 -9.00
CA LEU A 17 2.64 -3.90 -8.95
C LEU A 17 2.71 -3.39 -7.50
N PHE A 18 1.83 -3.90 -6.64
CA PHE A 18 1.79 -3.48 -5.25
C PHE A 18 3.01 -3.97 -4.47
N LYS A 19 3.55 -5.16 -4.75
CA LYS A 19 4.81 -5.65 -4.16
C LYS A 19 6.05 -4.92 -4.69
N GLY A 20 5.91 -4.15 -5.77
CA GLY A 20 7.03 -3.46 -6.41
C GLY A 20 8.04 -4.41 -7.04
N SER A 21 7.62 -5.57 -7.51
CA SER A 21 8.51 -6.60 -8.05
C SER A 21 8.62 -6.56 -9.57
N GLY A 22 9.70 -7.12 -10.11
CA GLY A 22 9.91 -7.25 -11.55
C GLY A 22 9.89 -5.89 -12.26
N GLN A 23 9.10 -5.79 -13.34
CA GLN A 23 8.98 -4.55 -14.10
C GLN A 23 8.30 -3.41 -13.32
N TYR A 24 7.71 -3.68 -12.16
CA TYR A 24 7.00 -2.68 -11.35
C TYR A 24 7.86 -2.00 -10.29
N PHE A 25 9.11 -2.44 -10.15
CA PHE A 25 10.09 -1.82 -9.27
C PHE A 25 10.49 -0.42 -9.78
N TRP A 26 10.43 0.57 -8.89
CA TRP A 26 10.94 1.92 -9.07
C TRP A 26 12.08 2.13 -8.11
N ARG A 27 13.31 2.16 -8.63
CA ARG A 27 14.50 2.33 -7.80
C ARG A 27 14.59 3.76 -7.27
N ASP A 28 14.59 3.90 -5.95
CA ASP A 28 15.05 5.12 -5.29
C ASP A 28 16.53 5.36 -5.62
N PRO A 29 16.93 6.54 -6.12
CA PRO A 29 18.30 6.78 -6.56
C PRO A 29 19.32 6.78 -5.42
N ASP A 30 18.90 7.15 -4.20
CA ASP A 30 19.78 7.28 -3.05
C ASP A 30 19.89 5.97 -2.27
N TRP A 31 18.78 5.25 -2.13
CA TRP A 31 18.67 4.07 -1.26
C TRP A 31 18.50 2.76 -2.01
N GLY A 32 18.19 2.80 -3.30
CA GLY A 32 17.97 1.61 -4.12
C GLY A 32 16.75 0.78 -3.73
N VAL A 33 15.84 1.32 -2.91
CA VAL A 33 14.59 0.66 -2.48
C VAL A 33 13.43 0.99 -3.43
N HIS A 34 12.32 0.26 -3.33
CA HIS A 34 11.15 0.53 -4.17
C HIS A 34 10.42 1.81 -3.77
N LEU A 35 10.17 2.70 -4.73
CA LEU A 35 9.33 3.89 -4.58
C LEU A 35 7.85 3.57 -4.82
N TYR A 36 7.18 3.06 -3.79
CA TYR A 36 5.75 2.73 -3.82
C TYR A 36 4.87 3.89 -4.28
N ILE A 37 5.23 5.13 -3.90
CA ILE A 37 4.51 6.35 -4.27
C ILE A 37 4.36 6.52 -5.80
N ASN A 38 5.34 6.07 -6.59
CA ASN A 38 5.28 6.18 -8.06
C ASN A 38 4.24 5.22 -8.65
N ASN A 39 4.08 4.03 -8.06
CA ASN A 39 3.01 3.11 -8.46
C ASN A 39 1.64 3.69 -8.10
N TRP A 40 1.52 4.30 -6.91
CA TRP A 40 0.28 4.98 -6.50
C TRP A 40 -0.06 6.20 -7.38
N GLN A 41 0.91 7.01 -7.79
CA GLN A 41 0.69 8.09 -8.76
C GLN A 41 0.15 7.57 -10.09
N GLY A 42 0.74 6.49 -10.63
CA GLY A 42 0.27 5.87 -11.86
C GLY A 42 -1.13 5.24 -11.74
N LEU A 43 -1.44 4.68 -10.58
CA LEU A 43 -2.75 4.13 -10.23
C LEU A 43 -3.79 5.25 -10.13
N CYS A 44 -3.56 6.25 -9.27
CA CYS A 44 -4.52 7.33 -9.02
C CYS A 44 -4.76 8.19 -10.26
N GLY A 45 -3.71 8.47 -11.04
CA GLY A 45 -3.82 9.18 -12.31
C GLY A 45 -4.68 8.44 -13.35
N PHE A 46 -4.70 7.10 -13.30
CA PHE A 46 -5.60 6.30 -14.13
C PHE A 46 -7.03 6.28 -13.57
N LEU A 47 -7.18 6.05 -12.27
CA LEU A 47 -8.48 5.90 -11.62
C LEU A 47 -9.33 7.16 -11.63
N GLN A 48 -8.74 8.35 -11.45
CA GLN A 48 -9.49 9.63 -11.41
C GLN A 48 -10.39 9.89 -12.64
N SER A 49 -10.12 9.20 -13.76
CA SER A 49 -10.89 9.30 -15.01
C SER A 49 -11.97 8.23 -15.18
N LYS A 50 -12.15 7.33 -14.20
CA LYS A 50 -13.07 6.20 -14.26
C LYS A 50 -14.43 6.55 -13.66
N SER A 51 -15.46 5.82 -14.09
CA SER A 51 -16.82 5.99 -13.59
C SER A 51 -16.98 5.58 -12.12
N ASP A 52 -16.23 4.57 -11.69
CA ASP A 52 -16.20 4.10 -10.30
C ASP A 52 -14.75 3.83 -9.85
N PRO A 53 -14.00 4.90 -9.52
CA PRO A 53 -12.61 4.79 -9.10
C PRO A 53 -12.46 4.04 -7.78
N ASN A 54 -13.38 4.23 -6.83
CA ASN A 54 -13.34 3.58 -5.53
C ASN A 54 -13.49 2.08 -5.64
N LYS A 55 -14.47 1.60 -6.42
CA LYS A 55 -14.66 0.16 -6.59
C LYS A 55 -13.46 -0.50 -7.27
N THR A 56 -12.87 0.18 -8.25
CA THR A 56 -11.68 -0.32 -8.94
C THR A 56 -10.48 -0.38 -7.99
N LEU A 57 -10.29 0.64 -7.14
CA LEU A 57 -9.24 0.65 -6.11
C LEU A 57 -9.43 -0.48 -5.11
N GLU A 58 -10.64 -0.67 -4.60
CA GLU A 58 -10.97 -1.75 -3.65
C GLU A 58 -10.64 -3.13 -4.22
N LEU A 59 -11.07 -3.42 -5.45
CA LEU A 59 -10.82 -4.71 -6.09
C LEU A 59 -9.32 -4.97 -6.30
N SER A 60 -8.59 -3.96 -6.79
CA SER A 60 -7.15 -4.07 -7.00
C SER A 60 -6.38 -4.28 -5.69
N PHE A 61 -6.79 -3.58 -4.62
CA PHE A 61 -6.18 -3.73 -3.31
C PHE A 61 -6.51 -5.08 -2.67
N ALA A 62 -7.75 -5.56 -2.82
CA ALA A 62 -8.17 -6.88 -2.36
C ALA A 62 -7.40 -8.01 -3.04
N GLU A 63 -7.20 -7.94 -4.35
CA GLU A 63 -6.38 -8.90 -5.11
C GLU A 63 -4.94 -8.95 -4.57
N TYR A 64 -4.36 -7.79 -4.31
CA TYR A 64 -3.05 -7.69 -3.66
C TYR A 64 -3.06 -8.32 -2.25
N LEU A 65 -4.01 -7.96 -1.39
CA LEU A 65 -4.08 -8.51 -0.03
C LEU A 65 -4.18 -10.04 -0.02
N HIS A 66 -4.97 -10.63 -0.93
CA HIS A 66 -5.09 -12.07 -1.05
C HIS A 66 -3.83 -12.77 -1.60
N SER A 67 -2.93 -12.02 -2.25
CA SER A 67 -1.62 -12.52 -2.67
C SER A 67 -0.56 -12.52 -1.57
N LEU A 68 -0.84 -11.89 -0.42
CA LEU A 68 0.12 -11.74 0.68
C LEU A 68 0.25 -13.02 1.52
N LYS A 69 1.48 -13.42 1.75
CA LYS A 69 1.90 -14.46 2.68
C LYS A 69 2.27 -13.84 4.03
N ASN A 70 2.31 -14.68 5.06
CA ASN A 70 2.72 -14.25 6.41
C ASN A 70 4.25 -14.19 6.53
N GLU A 71 4.88 -13.28 5.78
CA GLU A 71 6.34 -13.10 5.73
C GLU A 71 6.73 -11.62 5.73
N TYR A 72 7.96 -11.33 6.16
CA TYR A 72 8.42 -9.95 6.38
C TYR A 72 8.29 -9.05 5.13
N ASN A 73 8.73 -9.52 3.97
CA ASN A 73 8.71 -8.72 2.73
C ASN A 73 7.28 -8.33 2.32
N ASP A 74 6.33 -9.25 2.46
CA ASP A 74 4.93 -8.98 2.19
C ASP A 74 4.36 -7.96 3.20
N ALA A 75 4.73 -8.08 4.48
CA ALA A 75 4.34 -7.11 5.50
C ALA A 75 4.96 -5.71 5.26
N GLU A 76 6.24 -5.64 4.85
CA GLU A 76 6.93 -4.40 4.50
C GLU A 76 6.31 -3.73 3.26
N SER A 77 5.93 -4.53 2.26
CA SER A 77 5.18 -4.02 1.11
C SER A 77 3.83 -3.45 1.51
N LEU A 78 3.14 -4.09 2.46
CA LEU A 78 1.82 -3.64 2.92
C LEU A 78 1.89 -2.30 3.64
N ILE A 79 2.80 -2.13 4.60
CA ILE A 79 2.94 -0.86 5.31
C ILE A 79 3.35 0.28 4.36
N SER A 80 4.17 -0.03 3.35
CA SER A 80 4.58 0.96 2.33
C SER A 80 3.42 1.38 1.42
N ASN A 81 2.56 0.44 1.03
CA ASN A 81 1.35 0.73 0.26
C ASN A 81 0.32 1.52 1.06
N ILE A 82 0.06 1.13 2.30
CA ILE A 82 -0.86 1.87 3.19
C ILE A 82 -0.32 3.27 3.47
N SER A 83 0.99 3.42 3.71
CA SER A 83 1.61 4.74 3.86
C SER A 83 1.44 5.62 2.61
N SER A 84 1.61 5.04 1.42
CA SER A 84 1.44 5.75 0.14
C SER A 84 -0.02 6.15 -0.10
N TYR A 85 -0.97 5.26 0.20
CA TYR A 85 -2.40 5.56 0.16
C TYR A 85 -2.73 6.78 1.01
N TYR A 86 -2.37 6.75 2.30
CA TYR A 86 -2.69 7.85 3.21
C TYR A 86 -1.94 9.15 2.85
N SER A 87 -0.70 9.08 2.34
CA SER A 87 0.00 10.30 1.91
C SER A 87 -0.63 10.96 0.68
N MET A 88 -1.25 10.18 -0.21
CA MET A 88 -1.87 10.68 -1.46
C MET A 88 -3.37 10.92 -1.35
N ARG A 89 -4.03 10.43 -0.29
CA ARG A 89 -5.49 10.45 -0.15
C ARG A 89 -6.12 11.83 -0.35
N LYS A 90 -5.41 12.88 0.09
CA LYS A 90 -5.88 14.28 -0.02
C LYS A 90 -5.68 14.89 -1.40
N ASP A 91 -4.85 14.27 -2.24
CA ASP A 91 -4.52 14.79 -3.57
C ASP A 91 -5.53 14.35 -4.64
N TYR A 92 -6.37 13.35 -4.33
CA TYR A 92 -7.37 12.83 -5.25
C TYR A 92 -8.74 12.77 -4.59
N GLU A 93 -9.70 13.47 -5.19
CA GLU A 93 -11.06 13.65 -4.65
C GLU A 93 -11.75 12.32 -4.34
N PHE A 94 -11.63 11.33 -5.25
CA PHE A 94 -12.26 10.02 -5.04
C PHE A 94 -11.75 9.29 -3.79
N MET A 95 -10.52 9.55 -3.33
CA MET A 95 -9.97 8.91 -2.13
C MET A 95 -10.35 9.61 -0.82
N SER A 96 -10.95 10.80 -0.88
CA SER A 96 -11.28 11.60 0.30
C SER A 96 -12.76 12.00 0.39
N ASN A 97 -13.52 11.89 -0.71
CA ASN A 97 -14.95 12.19 -0.74
C ASN A 97 -15.77 11.28 0.16
N SER A 98 -16.82 11.86 0.75
CA SER A 98 -17.81 11.13 1.56
C SER A 98 -17.21 10.29 2.69
N ASN A 99 -16.08 10.74 3.26
CA ASN A 99 -15.31 10.00 4.27
C ASN A 99 -14.79 8.63 3.80
N TYR A 100 -14.66 8.39 2.49
CA TYR A 100 -14.14 7.15 1.93
C TYR A 100 -12.76 6.83 2.49
N ASP A 101 -12.59 5.66 3.09
CA ASP A 101 -11.31 5.13 3.55
C ASP A 101 -11.15 3.69 3.05
N LEU A 102 -10.08 3.42 2.29
CA LEU A 102 -9.83 2.11 1.68
C LEU A 102 -9.75 0.99 2.72
N ILE A 103 -9.12 1.25 3.87
CA ILE A 103 -8.95 0.25 4.91
C ILE A 103 -10.28 0.02 5.66
N GLU A 104 -11.11 1.05 5.81
CA GLU A 104 -12.47 0.86 6.33
C GLU A 104 -13.35 0.04 5.39
N GLN A 105 -13.22 0.24 4.08
CA GLN A 105 -13.99 -0.51 3.07
C GLN A 105 -13.56 -1.97 2.93
N SER A 106 -12.36 -2.34 3.41
CA SER A 106 -11.92 -3.73 3.41
C SER A 106 -12.86 -4.63 4.22
N ASN A 107 -13.12 -5.84 3.72
CA ASN A 107 -13.93 -6.81 4.42
C ASN A 107 -13.19 -7.43 5.63
N ASN A 108 -13.88 -8.22 6.44
CA ASN A 108 -13.29 -8.82 7.66
C ASN A 108 -12.08 -9.75 7.35
N GLY A 109 -12.10 -10.47 6.23
CA GLY A 109 -10.98 -11.32 5.83
C GLY A 109 -9.75 -10.50 5.46
N GLU A 110 -9.94 -9.42 4.71
CA GLU A 110 -8.89 -8.46 4.33
C GLU A 110 -8.33 -7.74 5.57
N LYS A 111 -9.19 -7.27 6.48
CA LYS A 111 -8.76 -6.65 7.76
C LYS A 111 -7.94 -7.62 8.61
N THR A 112 -8.33 -8.90 8.65
CA THR A 112 -7.57 -9.95 9.34
C THR A 112 -6.16 -10.13 8.73
N ILE A 113 -6.03 -10.07 7.40
CA ILE A 113 -4.73 -10.13 6.71
C ILE A 113 -3.87 -8.94 7.10
N ILE A 114 -4.44 -7.73 7.04
CA ILE A 114 -3.75 -6.48 7.41
C ILE A 114 -3.24 -6.57 8.84
N GLY A 115 -4.12 -6.83 9.80
CA GLY A 115 -3.75 -6.88 11.22
C GLY A 115 -2.68 -7.93 11.51
N ARG A 116 -2.78 -9.12 10.89
CA ARG A 116 -1.77 -10.16 11.04
C ARG A 116 -0.39 -9.70 10.58
N LEU A 117 -0.30 -9.06 9.42
CA LEU A 117 0.98 -8.59 8.87
C LEU A 117 1.54 -7.39 9.65
N PHE A 118 0.70 -6.50 10.17
CA PHE A 118 1.14 -5.42 11.05
C PHE A 118 1.72 -5.95 12.38
N ARG A 119 1.11 -7.00 12.96
CA ARG A 119 1.68 -7.69 14.12
C ARG A 119 3.00 -8.41 13.79
N LEU A 120 3.14 -8.95 12.58
CA LEU A 120 4.40 -9.51 12.11
C LEU A 120 5.50 -8.44 12.05
N LEU A 121 5.21 -7.28 11.46
CA LEU A 121 6.14 -6.13 11.45
C LEU A 121 6.54 -5.73 12.86
N ARG A 122 5.61 -5.66 13.81
CA ARG A 122 5.92 -5.32 15.19
C ARG A 122 7.00 -6.22 15.79
N ASN A 123 6.98 -7.50 15.45
CA ASN A 123 7.93 -8.48 15.97
C ASN A 123 9.26 -8.48 15.21
N GLU A 124 9.24 -8.23 13.90
CA GLU A 124 10.41 -8.47 13.04
C GLU A 124 11.14 -7.21 12.56
N TYR A 125 10.46 -6.05 12.53
CA TYR A 125 10.97 -4.85 11.86
C TYR A 125 12.33 -4.39 12.38
N ALA A 126 12.50 -4.36 13.71
CA ALA A 126 13.76 -3.93 14.31
C ALA A 126 14.93 -4.83 13.88
N THR A 127 14.73 -6.15 13.92
CA THR A 127 15.73 -7.15 13.53
C THR A 127 16.07 -7.07 12.04
N GLN A 128 15.04 -6.95 11.20
CA GLN A 128 15.20 -6.86 9.74
C GLN A 128 15.80 -5.52 9.28
N SER A 129 15.79 -4.52 10.16
CA SER A 129 16.31 -3.17 9.92
C SER A 129 17.70 -2.94 10.51
N ILE A 130 18.32 -3.93 11.15
CA ILE A 130 19.66 -3.78 11.74
C ILE A 130 20.66 -3.34 10.66
N GLY A 131 21.35 -2.23 10.93
CA GLY A 131 22.36 -1.67 10.04
C GLY A 131 21.81 -1.01 8.77
N LYS A 132 20.49 -0.94 8.59
CA LYS A 132 19.85 -0.22 7.48
C LYS A 132 19.52 1.21 7.90
N PRO A 133 19.67 2.20 7.01
CA PRO A 133 19.35 3.61 7.28
C PRO A 133 17.83 3.87 7.17
N VAL A 134 17.03 3.09 7.89
CA VAL A 134 15.56 3.20 7.88
C VAL A 134 15.06 3.81 9.18
N ILE A 135 13.90 4.45 9.11
CA ILE A 135 13.21 4.96 10.30
C ILE A 135 12.58 3.81 11.09
N THR A 136 12.20 4.02 12.35
CA THR A 136 11.56 2.99 13.15
C THR A 136 10.12 2.72 12.70
N LEU A 137 9.59 1.54 13.04
CA LEU A 137 8.18 1.20 12.80
C LEU A 137 7.23 2.22 13.43
N ASP A 138 7.54 2.71 14.64
CA ASP A 138 6.69 3.71 15.31
C ASP A 138 6.63 5.04 14.55
N VAL A 139 7.73 5.44 13.89
CA VAL A 139 7.73 6.62 13.03
C VAL A 139 6.89 6.37 11.77
N LEU A 140 6.97 5.18 11.15
CA LEU A 140 6.10 4.82 10.02
C LEU A 140 4.61 4.86 10.40
N LEU A 141 4.24 4.24 11.53
CA LEU A 141 2.87 4.23 12.02
C LEU A 141 2.39 5.64 12.38
N SER A 142 3.24 6.46 12.99
CA SER A 142 2.95 7.86 13.27
C SER A 142 2.68 8.66 11.98
N ARG A 143 3.48 8.45 10.92
CA ARG A 143 3.23 9.09 9.61
C ARG A 143 1.89 8.69 9.02
N ILE A 144 1.54 7.40 9.07
CA ILE A 144 0.24 6.89 8.58
C ILE A 144 -0.92 7.56 9.34
N ARG A 145 -0.82 7.64 10.69
CA ARG A 145 -1.83 8.31 11.53
C ARG A 145 -1.93 9.81 11.22
N ASN A 146 -0.80 10.51 11.12
CA ASN A 146 -0.76 11.94 10.81
C ASN A 146 -1.32 12.27 9.41
N ASN A 147 -1.28 11.30 8.50
CA ASN A 147 -1.89 11.39 7.17
C ASN A 147 -3.38 11.02 7.15
N GLY A 148 -4.01 10.78 8.31
CA GLY A 148 -5.46 10.64 8.44
C GLY A 148 -5.96 9.21 8.64
N CYS A 149 -5.08 8.25 8.93
CA CYS A 149 -5.51 6.92 9.36
C CYS A 149 -6.02 6.95 10.80
N SER A 150 -7.31 6.71 10.99
CA SER A 150 -7.94 6.58 12.31
C SER A 150 -7.93 5.15 12.86
N ILE A 151 -7.50 4.18 12.05
CA ILE A 151 -7.55 2.76 12.37
C ILE A 151 -6.27 2.33 13.08
N ASP A 152 -6.43 1.57 14.17
CA ASP A 152 -5.31 0.87 14.79
C ASP A 152 -4.99 -0.41 13.99
N LEU A 153 -4.12 -0.27 13.00
CA LEU A 153 -3.79 -1.34 12.04
C LEU A 153 -3.26 -2.62 12.72
N GLU A 154 -2.66 -2.51 13.91
CA GLU A 154 -2.15 -3.67 14.66
C GLU A 154 -3.28 -4.44 15.38
N LYS A 155 -4.44 -3.79 15.60
CA LYS A 155 -5.63 -4.35 16.26
C LYS A 155 -6.72 -4.82 15.29
N LEU A 156 -6.48 -4.71 13.98
CA LEU A 156 -7.31 -5.33 12.95
C LEU A 156 -7.25 -6.87 12.99
#